data_AF-A0AAD5UP54-F1
#
_entry.id   AF-A0AAD5UP54-F1
#
_cell.length_a   1.000
_cell.length_b   1.000
_cell.length_c   1.000
_cell.angle_alpha   90.00
_cell.angle_beta   90.00
_cell.angle_gamma   90.00
#
_symmetry.space_group_name_H-M   'P 1'
#
loop_
_entity.id
_entity.type
_entity.pdbx_description
1 polymer ?
#
loop_
_entity_poly.entity_id
_entity_poly.type
_entity_poly.pdbx_seq_one_letter_code
_entity_poly.pdbx_strand_id
1 'polypeptide(L)'
;MTNQKIQLESKSQFDSIKQTFQSMVLKSLETKKSAISNVAKTGRPAEVITQEIVDRMDIWFQDLMALAADNIEINGIPLNQVTEDHEPVDEQLLKEADALQQMVQDKLVQVALLRKQIPSEIDKLNKETLEIITKNTQEAHLEFGNR
;
A
#
# COMPACT_ATOMS: atom_id res chain seq x y z
N MET A 1 21.48 -26.19 4.98
CA MET A 1 21.18 -25.69 3.62
C MET A 1 19.88 -24.91 3.73
N THR A 2 19.90 -23.60 3.50
CA THR A 2 18.68 -22.79 3.42
C THR A 2 17.99 -23.15 2.11
N ASN A 3 16.85 -23.85 2.19
CA ASN A 3 16.01 -24.08 1.01
C ASN A 3 15.59 -22.70 0.48
N GLN A 4 15.98 -22.40 -0.75
CA GLN A 4 15.61 -21.15 -1.42
C GLN A 4 14.11 -21.21 -1.71
N LYS A 5 13.33 -20.38 -1.04
CA LYS A 5 11.89 -20.30 -1.25
C LYS A 5 11.60 -19.42 -2.47
N ILE A 6 10.57 -19.79 -3.22
CA ILE A 6 10.10 -19.02 -4.38
C ILE A 6 9.25 -17.87 -3.84
N GLN A 7 9.68 -16.65 -4.13
CA GLN A 7 8.99 -15.44 -3.71
C GLN A 7 8.05 -14.96 -4.83
N LEU A 8 6.77 -14.84 -4.51
CA LEU A 8 5.77 -14.18 -5.33
C LEU A 8 5.50 -12.77 -4.76
N GLU A 9 5.20 -11.83 -5.65
CA GLU A 9 4.90 -10.44 -5.28
C GLU A 9 3.46 -10.30 -4.76
N SER A 10 2.54 -11.10 -5.30
CA SER A 10 1.11 -11.05 -4.98
C SER A 10 0.40 -12.36 -5.28
N LYS A 11 -0.80 -12.52 -4.72
CA LYS A 11 -1.72 -13.62 -5.06
C LYS A 11 -2.23 -13.52 -6.50
N SER A 12 -2.30 -12.32 -7.07
CA SER A 12 -2.68 -12.15 -8.48
C SER A 12 -1.69 -12.80 -9.47
N GLN A 13 -0.40 -12.91 -9.13
CA GLN A 13 0.56 -13.68 -9.94
C GLN A 13 0.23 -15.17 -9.93
N PHE A 14 -0.16 -15.70 -8.76
CA PHE A 14 -0.63 -17.08 -8.64
C PHE A 14 -1.89 -17.33 -9.47
N ASP A 15 -2.89 -16.44 -9.38
CA ASP A 15 -4.12 -16.55 -10.16
C ASP A 15 -3.86 -16.47 -11.66
N SER A 16 -2.89 -15.64 -12.08
CA SER A 16 -2.47 -15.53 -13.47
C SER A 16 -1.85 -16.82 -14.00
N ILE A 17 -1.01 -17.50 -13.20
CA ILE A 17 -0.44 -18.81 -13.55
C ILE A 17 -1.55 -19.84 -13.73
N LYS A 18 -2.51 -19.87 -12.79
CA LYS A 18 -3.66 -20.78 -12.87
C LYS A 18 -4.49 -20.54 -14.13
N GLN A 19 -4.85 -19.29 -14.42
CA GLN A 19 -5.61 -18.93 -15.63
C GLN A 19 -4.84 -19.28 -16.91
N THR A 20 -3.53 -19.04 -16.92
CA THR A 20 -2.67 -19.40 -18.05
C THR A 20 -2.69 -20.92 -18.28
N PHE A 21 -2.54 -21.71 -17.22
CA PHE A 21 -2.62 -23.17 -17.29
C PHE A 21 -3.98 -23.65 -17.82
N GLN A 22 -5.08 -23.14 -17.25
CA GLN A 22 -6.44 -23.48 -17.70
C GLN A 22 -6.64 -23.13 -19.19
N SER A 23 -6.16 -21.97 -19.63
CA SER A 23 -6.24 -21.58 -21.04
C SER A 23 -5.46 -22.53 -21.97
N MET A 24 -4.30 -23.02 -21.54
CA MET A 24 -3.50 -23.99 -22.29
C MET A 24 -4.18 -25.35 -22.37
N VAL A 25 -4.78 -25.81 -21.27
CA VAL A 25 -5.57 -27.06 -21.23
C VAL A 25 -6.73 -26.97 -22.21
N LEU A 26 -7.51 -25.89 -22.17
CA LEU A 26 -8.63 -25.68 -23.08
C LEU A 26 -8.18 -25.66 -24.54
N LYS A 27 -7.12 -24.92 -24.87
CA LYS A 27 -6.55 -24.86 -26.23
C LYS A 27 -6.06 -26.23 -26.72
N SER A 28 -5.46 -27.02 -25.83
CA SER A 28 -5.02 -28.39 -26.11
C SER A 28 -6.20 -29.32 -26.40
N LEU A 29 -7.29 -29.19 -25.62
CA LEU A 29 -8.53 -29.93 -25.82
C LEU A 29 -9.22 -29.54 -27.13
N GLU A 30 -9.25 -28.25 -27.49
CA GLU A 30 -9.77 -27.77 -28.77
C GLU A 30 -9.00 -28.34 -29.96
N THR A 31 -7.66 -28.36 -29.87
CA THR A 31 -6.80 -28.93 -30.91
C THR A 31 -7.04 -30.44 -31.08
N LYS A 32 -7.39 -31.13 -29.99
CA LYS A 32 -7.69 -32.57 -29.97
C LYS A 32 -9.18 -32.90 -30.07
N LYS A 33 -10.04 -31.91 -30.36
CA LYS A 33 -11.51 -32.07 -30.38
C LYS A 33 -11.99 -33.15 -31.35
N SER A 34 -11.32 -33.34 -32.48
CA SER A 34 -11.61 -34.42 -33.44
C SER A 34 -11.33 -35.82 -32.87
N ALA A 35 -10.28 -35.97 -32.04
CA ALA A 35 -9.99 -37.21 -31.34
C ALA A 35 -10.99 -37.47 -30.20
N ILE A 36 -11.39 -36.42 -29.46
CA ILE A 36 -12.38 -36.50 -28.37
C ILE A 36 -13.77 -36.85 -28.93
N SER A 37 -14.16 -36.28 -30.07
CA SER A 37 -15.41 -36.59 -30.77
C SER A 37 -15.48 -38.06 -31.24
N ASN A 38 -14.34 -38.66 -31.59
CA ASN A 38 -14.27 -40.09 -31.91
C ASN A 38 -14.45 -40.99 -30.69
N VAL A 39 -14.09 -40.53 -29.48
CA VAL A 39 -14.35 -41.22 -28.21
C VAL A 39 -15.80 -41.05 -27.77
N ALA A 40 -16.45 -39.91 -28.06
CA ALA A 40 -17.87 -39.65 -27.79
C ALA A 40 -18.84 -40.62 -28.51
N LYS A 41 -18.34 -41.44 -29.46
CA LYS A 41 -19.07 -42.58 -30.05
C LYS A 41 -19.49 -43.64 -29.01
N THR A 42 -19.03 -43.54 -27.76
CA THR A 42 -19.49 -44.33 -26.61
C THR A 42 -20.80 -43.83 -25.97
N GLY A 43 -21.47 -42.83 -26.56
CA GLY A 43 -22.82 -42.38 -26.14
C GLY A 43 -22.84 -41.21 -25.15
N ARG A 44 -21.70 -40.62 -24.79
CA ARG A 44 -21.62 -39.39 -23.97
C ARG A 44 -21.30 -38.18 -24.85
N PRO A 45 -21.97 -37.02 -24.65
CA PRO A 45 -21.65 -35.79 -25.37
C PRO A 45 -20.19 -35.36 -25.14
N ALA A 46 -19.53 -34.85 -26.17
CA ALA A 46 -18.13 -34.42 -26.09
C ALA A 46 -17.93 -33.26 -25.10
N GLU A 47 -18.95 -32.43 -24.89
CA GLU A 47 -18.97 -31.35 -23.91
C GLU A 47 -18.80 -31.89 -22.49
N VAL A 48 -19.47 -32.99 -22.15
CA VAL A 48 -19.41 -33.61 -20.82
C VAL A 48 -18.03 -34.21 -20.56
N ILE A 49 -17.42 -34.83 -21.57
CA ILE A 49 -16.06 -35.38 -21.47
C ILE A 49 -15.03 -34.25 -21.31
N THR A 50 -15.22 -33.16 -22.05
CA THR A 50 -14.34 -31.98 -21.97
C THR A 50 -14.40 -31.35 -20.59
N GLN A 51 -15.60 -31.18 -20.04
CA GLN A 51 -15.77 -30.66 -18.68
C GLN A 51 -15.12 -31.56 -17.63
N GLU A 52 -15.30 -32.88 -17.73
CA GLU A 52 -14.70 -33.83 -16.80
C GLU A 52 -13.15 -33.78 -16.84
N ILE A 53 -12.56 -33.56 -18.01
CA ILE A 53 -11.10 -33.37 -18.13
C ILE A 53 -10.66 -32.07 -17.48
N VAL A 54 -11.40 -30.97 -17.70
CA VAL A 54 -11.11 -29.67 -17.07
C VAL A 54 -11.17 -29.79 -15.55
N ASP A 55 -12.22 -30.40 -15.01
CA ASP A 55 -12.38 -30.59 -13.56
C ASP A 55 -11.23 -31.42 -12.95
N ARG A 56 -10.81 -32.49 -13.64
CA ARG A 56 -9.66 -33.31 -13.21
C ARG A 56 -8.33 -32.56 -13.29
N MET A 57 -8.15 -31.70 -14.30
CA MET A 57 -6.96 -30.87 -14.42
C MET A 57 -6.91 -29.78 -13.35
N ASP A 58 -8.07 -29.24 -12.97
CA ASP A 58 -8.18 -28.28 -11.88
C ASP A 58 -7.81 -28.92 -10.52
N ILE A 59 -8.30 -30.12 -10.24
CA ILE A 59 -7.91 -30.89 -9.04
C ILE A 59 -6.41 -31.17 -9.06
N TRP A 60 -5.87 -31.65 -10.18
CA TRP A 60 -4.43 -31.91 -10.30
C TRP A 60 -3.58 -30.66 -10.08
N PHE A 61 -4.02 -29.51 -10.60
CA PHE A 61 -3.33 -28.24 -10.41
C PHE A 61 -3.39 -27.80 -8.93
N GLN A 62 -4.53 -27.97 -8.27
CA GLN A 62 -4.64 -27.68 -6.84
C GLN A 62 -3.70 -28.57 -6.01
N ASP A 63 -3.63 -29.88 -6.31
CA ASP A 63 -2.73 -30.81 -5.63
C ASP A 63 -1.26 -30.44 -5.85
N LEU A 64 -0.88 -30.10 -7.09
CA LEU A 64 0.47 -29.62 -7.42
C LEU A 64 0.81 -28.36 -6.62
N MET A 65 -0.11 -27.42 -6.51
CA MET A 65 0.10 -26.18 -5.78
C MET A 65 0.12 -26.40 -4.27
N ALA A 66 -0.67 -27.33 -3.73
CA ALA A 66 -0.59 -27.72 -2.33
C ALA A 66 0.78 -28.33 -1.98
N LEU A 67 1.35 -29.15 -2.87
CA LEU A 67 2.71 -29.68 -2.73
C LEU A 67 3.79 -28.60 -2.85
N ALA A 68 3.56 -27.58 -3.68
CA ALA A 68 4.48 -26.48 -3.86
C ALA A 68 4.35 -25.39 -2.78
N ALA A 69 3.22 -25.32 -2.07
CA ALA A 69 2.87 -24.24 -1.16
C ALA A 69 3.88 -24.03 -0.02
N ASP A 70 4.49 -25.12 0.47
CA ASP A 70 5.51 -25.04 1.55
C ASP A 70 6.82 -24.38 1.08
N ASN A 71 7.03 -24.28 -0.23
CA ASN A 71 8.21 -23.69 -0.85
C ASN A 71 7.91 -22.36 -1.57
N ILE A 72 6.66 -21.89 -1.57
CA ILE A 72 6.24 -20.64 -2.18
C ILE A 72 5.77 -19.68 -1.09
N GLU A 73 6.31 -18.46 -1.09
CA GLU A 73 5.92 -17.39 -0.18
C GLU A 73 5.42 -16.17 -0.96
N ILE A 74 4.37 -15.53 -0.46
CA ILE A 74 3.92 -14.21 -0.87
C ILE A 74 4.25 -13.26 0.27
N ASN A 75 5.14 -12.31 0.02
CA ASN A 75 5.65 -11.34 1.00
C ASN A 75 6.01 -11.94 2.38
N GLY A 76 6.71 -13.08 2.40
CA GLY A 76 7.12 -13.78 3.63
C GLY A 76 6.04 -14.66 4.28
N ILE A 77 4.85 -14.74 3.69
CA ILE A 77 3.75 -15.59 4.14
C ILE A 77 3.68 -16.83 3.23
N PRO A 78 3.69 -18.06 3.78
CA PRO A 78 3.50 -19.28 2.99
C PRO A 78 2.19 -19.26 2.20
N LEU A 79 2.22 -19.71 0.94
CA LEU A 79 1.08 -19.64 0.02
C LEU A 79 -0.23 -20.24 0.58
N ASN A 80 -0.13 -21.31 1.38
CA ASN A 80 -1.27 -21.98 2.02
C ASN A 80 -1.95 -21.14 3.12
N GLN A 81 -1.28 -20.10 3.64
CA GLN A 81 -1.79 -19.18 4.65
C GLN A 81 -2.34 -17.89 4.04
N VAL A 82 -2.20 -17.69 2.72
CA VAL A 82 -2.64 -16.47 2.02
C VAL A 82 -4.14 -16.56 1.67
N THR A 83 -4.98 -16.15 2.60
CA THR A 83 -6.44 -16.25 2.46
C THR A 83 -7.04 -15.21 1.50
N GLU A 84 -6.50 -14.00 1.41
CA GLU A 84 -6.94 -12.93 0.49
C GLU A 84 -5.76 -12.04 0.05
N ASP A 85 -5.95 -11.15 -0.93
CA ASP A 85 -5.01 -10.08 -1.33
C ASP A 85 -4.77 -9.12 -0.15
N HIS A 86 -4.08 -9.60 0.90
CA HIS A 86 -3.55 -8.75 1.95
C HIS A 86 -2.17 -8.32 1.49
N GLU A 87 -2.08 -7.08 1.01
CA GLU A 87 -0.84 -6.34 1.11
C GLU A 87 -0.48 -6.31 2.60
N PRO A 88 0.61 -6.95 3.04
CA PRO A 88 0.97 -6.93 4.44
C PRO A 88 1.21 -5.47 4.84
N VAL A 89 0.54 -5.03 5.91
CA VAL A 89 0.75 -3.70 6.46
C VAL A 89 2.20 -3.62 6.91
N ASP A 90 2.98 -2.77 6.25
CA ASP A 90 4.34 -2.46 6.69
C ASP A 90 4.25 -1.69 8.03
N GLU A 91 4.45 -2.42 9.12
CA GLU A 91 4.40 -1.86 10.48
C GLU A 91 5.41 -0.73 10.69
N GLN A 92 6.53 -0.73 9.95
CA GLN A 92 7.51 0.34 10.03
C GLN A 92 6.97 1.59 9.32
N LEU A 93 6.41 1.43 8.13
CA LEU A 93 5.79 2.52 7.39
C LEU A 93 4.60 3.13 8.17
N LEU A 94 3.82 2.30 8.86
CA LEU A 94 2.73 2.75 9.72
C LEU A 94 3.24 3.59 10.90
N LYS A 95 4.30 3.14 11.59
CA LYS A 95 4.93 3.90 12.68
C LYS A 95 5.50 5.23 12.20
N GLU A 96 6.10 5.25 11.02
CA GLU A 96 6.62 6.48 10.42
C GLU A 96 5.49 7.45 10.05
N ALA A 97 4.38 6.95 9.51
CA ALA A 97 3.18 7.74 9.22
C ALA A 97 2.57 8.35 10.50
N ASP A 98 2.42 7.55 11.56
CA ASP A 98 1.91 8.02 12.85
C ASP A 98 2.82 9.09 13.47
N ALA A 99 4.15 8.89 13.41
CA ALA A 99 5.12 9.85 13.91
C ALA A 99 5.05 11.18 13.13
N LEU A 100 4.93 11.12 11.80
CA LEU A 100 4.76 12.30 10.95
C LEU A 100 3.45 13.04 11.27
N GLN A 101 2.36 12.31 11.46
CA GLN A 101 1.07 12.90 11.80
C GLN A 101 1.14 13.65 13.14
N GLN A 102 1.77 13.05 14.16
CA GLN A 102 1.96 13.71 15.45
C GLN A 102 2.81 14.98 15.32
N MET A 103 3.92 14.91 14.59
CA MET A 103 4.78 16.10 14.35
C MET A 103 4.01 17.23 13.66
N VAL A 104 3.19 16.91 12.66
CA VAL A 104 2.35 17.91 11.97
C VAL A 104 1.38 18.56 12.95
N GLN A 105 0.74 17.77 13.81
CA GLN A 105 -0.21 18.29 14.79
C GLN A 105 0.46 19.19 15.82
N ASP A 106 1.63 18.80 16.33
CA ASP A 106 2.43 19.61 17.26
C ASP A 106 2.86 20.93 16.61
N LYS A 107 3.31 20.87 15.34
CA LYS A 107 3.69 22.07 14.58
C LYS A 107 2.51 23.00 14.32
N LEU A 108 1.32 22.48 14.04
CA LEU A 108 0.12 23.28 13.86
C LEU A 108 -0.24 24.03 15.16
N VAL A 109 -0.17 23.35 16.31
CA VAL A 109 -0.40 23.99 17.62
C VAL A 109 0.66 25.07 17.89
N GLN A 110 1.93 24.77 17.64
CA GLN A 110 3.02 25.74 17.80
C GLN A 110 2.81 26.98 16.94
N VAL A 111 2.49 26.80 15.66
CA VAL A 111 2.23 27.91 14.73
C VAL A 111 1.00 28.71 15.16
N ALA A 112 -0.07 28.07 15.62
CA ALA A 112 -1.25 28.76 16.13
C ALA A 112 -0.94 29.62 17.36
N LEU A 113 -0.13 29.09 18.30
CA LEU A 113 0.34 29.85 19.46
C LEU A 113 1.19 31.05 19.05
N LEU A 114 2.17 30.86 18.17
CA LEU A 114 3.03 31.94 17.68
C LEU A 114 2.23 33.02 16.96
N ARG A 115 1.25 32.64 16.12
CA ARG A 115 0.34 33.59 15.45
C ARG A 115 -0.48 34.43 16.42
N LYS A 116 -0.75 33.90 17.62
CA LYS A 116 -1.48 34.62 18.68
C LYS A 116 -0.55 35.51 19.50
N GLN A 117 0.64 35.03 19.86
CA GLN A 117 1.54 35.69 20.80
C GLN A 117 2.42 36.75 20.15
N ILE A 118 3.05 36.44 19.02
CA ILE A 118 4.04 37.31 18.38
C ILE A 118 3.48 38.70 18.04
N PRO A 119 2.27 38.85 17.45
CA PRO A 119 1.75 40.18 17.14
C PRO A 119 1.60 41.05 18.39
N SER A 120 1.09 40.48 19.48
CA SER A 120 0.92 41.20 20.74
C SER A 120 2.26 41.60 21.37
N GLU A 121 3.27 40.75 21.27
CA GLU A 121 4.63 41.07 21.76
C GLU A 121 5.27 42.18 20.94
N ILE A 122 5.12 42.15 19.60
CA ILE A 122 5.60 43.19 18.70
C ILE A 122 4.90 44.52 19.00
N ASP A 123 3.58 44.53 19.16
CA ASP A 123 2.81 45.75 19.45
C ASP A 123 3.24 46.38 20.77
N LYS A 124 3.48 45.55 21.80
CA LYS A 124 3.99 46.02 23.09
C LYS A 124 5.38 46.66 22.93
N LEU A 125 6.29 45.98 22.22
CA LEU A 125 7.66 46.47 22.01
C LEU A 125 7.68 47.78 21.21
N ASN A 126 6.82 47.89 20.19
CA ASN A 126 6.64 49.11 19.40
C ASN A 126 6.12 50.26 20.27
N LYS A 127 5.14 50.01 21.11
CA LYS A 127 4.58 51.02 22.02
C LYS A 127 5.64 51.53 23.00
N GLU A 128 6.38 50.63 23.65
CA GLU A 128 7.47 50.99 24.56
C GLU A 128 8.55 51.82 23.86
N THR A 129 8.92 51.44 22.63
CA THR A 129 9.91 52.17 21.83
C THR A 129 9.44 53.58 21.45
N LEU A 130 8.17 53.72 21.04
CA LEU A 130 7.57 55.02 20.70
C LEU A 130 7.47 55.94 21.92
N GLU A 131 7.13 55.41 23.09
CA GLU A 131 7.10 56.18 24.35
C GLU A 131 8.50 56.72 24.69
N ILE A 132 9.55 55.90 24.55
CA ILE A 132 10.95 56.32 24.76
C ILE A 132 11.35 57.42 23.77
N ILE A 133 11.08 57.24 22.47
CA ILE A 133 11.41 58.24 21.44
C ILE A 133 10.70 59.57 21.71
N THR A 134 9.41 59.50 22.05
CA THR A 134 8.60 60.70 22.34
C THR A 134 9.15 61.45 23.54
N LYS A 135 9.47 60.73 24.63
CA LYS A 135 10.09 61.31 25.82
C LYS A 135 11.43 61.99 25.51
N ASN A 136 12.33 61.30 24.81
CA ASN A 136 13.63 61.85 24.44
C ASN A 136 13.51 63.09 23.55
N THR A 137 12.52 63.11 22.65
CA THR A 137 12.27 64.25 21.75
C THR A 137 11.73 65.45 22.52
N GLN A 138 10.83 65.24 23.50
CA GLN A 138 10.32 66.29 24.38
C GLN A 138 11.43 66.87 25.27
N GLU A 139 12.29 66.02 25.85
CA GLU A 139 13.45 66.46 26.64
C GLU A 139 14.41 67.31 25.78
N ALA A 140 14.72 66.89 24.55
CA ALA A 140 15.54 67.67 23.64
C ALA A 140 14.91 69.04 23.31
N HIS A 141 13.60 69.11 23.03
CA HIS A 141 12.93 70.40 22.79
C HIS A 141 13.01 71.36 23.98
N LEU A 142 12.95 70.84 25.21
CA LEU A 142 13.08 71.66 26.43
C LEU A 142 14.52 72.15 26.65
N GLU A 143 15.52 71.36 26.28
CA GLU A 143 16.94 71.74 26.38
C GLU A 143 17.38 72.76 25.31
N PHE A 144 16.84 72.66 24.09
CA PHE A 144 17.20 73.56 22.98
C PHE A 144 16.28 74.78 22.82
N GLY A 145 15.06 74.76 23.37
CA GLY A 145 14.11 75.89 23.30
C GLY A 145 14.33 76.99 24.35
N ASN A 146 15.18 76.74 25.36
CA ASN A 146 15.54 77.70 26.41
C ASN A 146 16.91 78.38 26.19
N ARG A 147 17.45 78.31 24.97
CA ARG A 147 18.64 79.06 24.53
C ARG A 147 18.26 80.06 23.45
#